data_AF-A0A1X0XWH3-F1
#
_entry.id   AF-A0A1X0XWH3-F1
#
_cell.length_a   1.000
_cell.length_b   1.000
_cell.length_c   1.000
_cell.angle_alpha   90.00
_cell.angle_beta   90.00
_cell.angle_gamma   90.00
#
_symmetry.space_group_name_H-M   'P 1'
#
loop_
_entity.id
_entity.type
_entity.pdbx_description
1 polymer ?
#
loop_
_entity_poly.entity_id
_entity_poly.type
_entity_poly.pdbx_seq_one_letter_code
_entity_poly.pdbx_strand_id
1 'polypeptide(L)' 'MAAMVARADDSVGGHWPVARLGKRVLRLGGAGLPHTLLAGVDVTDAEVLELAPRLGRTAAATLTRKPAGAAT' A
#
# COMPACT_ATOMS: atom_id res chain seq x y z
N MET A 1 7.67 11.27 28.53
CA MET A 1 8.46 11.51 27.29
C MET A 1 9.56 10.46 27.26
N ALA A 2 9.25 9.25 26.80
CA ALA A 2 10.19 8.13 26.84
C ALA A 2 11.24 8.32 25.74
N ALA A 3 12.52 8.35 26.12
CA ALA A 3 13.63 8.39 25.19
C ALA A 3 13.56 7.15 24.28
N MET A 4 13.44 7.40 22.96
CA MET A 4 13.56 6.35 21.97
C MET A 4 15.00 5.85 22.00
N VAL A 5 15.25 4.72 22.65
CA VAL A 5 16.52 3.99 22.54
C VAL A 5 16.73 3.68 21.05
N ALA A 6 17.71 4.35 20.44
CA ALA A 6 18.05 4.15 19.04
C ALA A 6 18.68 2.76 18.87
N ARG A 7 17.85 1.78 18.50
CA ARG A 7 18.33 0.47 17.99
C ARG A 7 18.99 0.67 16.63
N ALA A 8 20.01 -0.11 16.30
CA ALA A 8 20.60 -0.10 14.97
C ALA A 8 19.55 -0.52 13.91
N ASP A 9 19.69 -0.07 12.67
CA ASP A 9 18.65 -0.24 11.63
C ASP A 9 18.44 -1.70 11.22
N ASP A 10 19.44 -2.55 11.42
CA ASP A 10 19.41 -4.01 11.25
C ASP A 10 18.63 -4.73 12.35
N SER A 11 18.35 -4.06 13.47
CA SER A 11 17.73 -4.63 14.67
C SER A 11 16.32 -4.08 14.93
N VAL A 12 15.73 -3.39 13.95
CA VAL A 12 14.32 -2.95 13.96
C VAL A 12 13.50 -3.70 12.90
N GLY A 13 12.29 -4.13 13.26
CA GLY A 13 11.41 -4.91 12.38
C GLY A 13 11.07 -4.19 11.06
N GLY A 14 10.85 -4.94 9.98
CA GLY A 14 11.07 -4.47 8.59
C GLY A 14 10.50 -3.12 8.14
N HIS A 15 9.36 -2.65 8.65
CA HIS A 15 8.79 -1.33 8.24
C HIS A 15 9.38 -0.14 9.01
N TRP A 16 10.05 -0.39 10.14
CA TRP A 16 10.61 0.64 11.02
C TRP A 16 11.84 1.36 10.43
N PRO A 17 12.77 0.70 9.71
CA PRO A 17 13.80 1.41 8.94
C PRO A 17 13.21 2.43 7.96
N VAL A 18 12.15 2.04 7.24
CA VAL A 18 11.47 2.91 6.26
C VAL A 18 10.80 4.10 6.94
N ALA A 19 10.29 3.92 8.16
CA ALA A 19 9.70 5.00 8.95
C ALA A 19 10.75 6.02 9.43
N ARG A 20 11.94 5.55 9.81
CA ARG A 20 13.06 6.42 10.22
C ARG A 20 13.57 7.32 9.10
N LEU A 21 13.48 6.86 7.85
CA LEU A 21 13.77 7.67 6.66
C LEU A 21 12.69 8.72 6.35
N GLY A 22 11.73 8.93 7.24
CA GLY A 22 10.66 9.94 7.10
C GLY A 22 9.64 9.59 6.00
N LYS A 23 9.60 8.34 5.55
CA LYS A 23 8.65 7.93 4.50
C LYS A 23 7.25 7.81 5.10
N ARG A 24 6.26 8.37 4.40
CA ARG A 24 4.83 8.28 4.78
C ARG A 24 4.20 6.93 4.47
N VAL A 25 4.75 6.23 3.48
CA VAL A 25 4.30 4.89 3.06
C VAL A 25 5.39 3.90 3.42
N LEU A 26 5.09 3.01 4.36
CA LEU A 26 6.07 2.12 4.99
C LEU A 26 6.13 0.72 4.37
N ARG A 27 5.35 0.48 3.32
CA ARG A 27 5.41 -0.75 2.52
C ARG A 27 6.48 -0.64 1.44
N LEU A 28 7.11 -1.76 1.11
CA LEU A 28 7.95 -1.89 -0.08
C LEU A 28 7.12 -1.57 -1.34
N GLY A 29 7.75 -0.92 -2.32
CA GLY A 29 7.09 -0.44 -3.55
C GLY A 29 6.30 0.87 -3.41
N GLY A 30 6.10 1.38 -2.19
CA GLY A 30 5.57 2.73 -1.97
C GLY A 30 4.20 2.99 -2.61
N ALA A 31 3.91 4.26 -2.89
CA ALA A 31 2.63 4.69 -3.44
C ALA A 31 2.38 4.24 -4.90
N GLY A 32 3.44 3.94 -5.66
CA GLY A 32 3.34 3.59 -7.08
C GLY A 32 3.02 2.11 -7.34
N LEU A 33 3.36 1.21 -6.41
CA LEU A 33 3.13 -0.23 -6.58
C LEU A 33 1.70 -0.61 -7.04
N PRO A 34 0.62 -0.05 -6.46
CA PRO A 34 -0.74 -0.36 -6.92
C PRO A 34 -0.97 -0.01 -8.39
N HIS A 35 -0.38 1.09 -8.88
CA HIS A 35 -0.52 1.48 -10.29
C HIS A 35 0.22 0.50 -11.21
N THR A 36 1.43 0.08 -10.82
CA THR A 36 2.20 -0.94 -11.57
C THR A 36 1.47 -2.28 -11.59
N LEU A 37 0.94 -2.73 -10.45
CA LEU A 37 0.21 -4.00 -10.37
C LEU A 37 -1.09 -3.93 -11.17
N LEU A 38 -1.88 -2.87 -11.02
CA LEU A 38 -3.10 -2.67 -11.81
C LEU A 38 -2.77 -2.61 -13.31
N ALA A 39 -1.68 -2.00 -13.74
CA ALA A 39 -1.28 -1.99 -15.15
C ALA A 39 -1.04 -3.39 -15.75
N GLY A 40 -0.67 -4.37 -14.92
CA GLY A 40 -0.43 -5.75 -15.34
C GLY A 40 -1.65 -6.68 -15.26
N VAL A 41 -2.82 -6.19 -14.84
CA VAL A 41 -4.04 -7.00 -14.71
C VAL A 41 -5.23 -6.32 -15.36
N ASP A 42 -6.01 -7.09 -16.10
CA ASP A 42 -7.32 -6.66 -16.57
C ASP A 42 -8.38 -6.96 -15.50
N VAL A 43 -9.15 -5.93 -15.16
CA VAL A 43 -10.20 -5.97 -14.14
C VAL A 43 -11.52 -5.41 -14.67
N THR A 44 -11.61 -5.16 -15.98
CA THR A 44 -12.86 -4.73 -16.60
C THR A 44 -13.90 -5.84 -16.45
N ASP A 45 -15.12 -5.45 -16.05
CA ASP A 45 -16.24 -6.34 -15.77
C ASP A 45 -15.97 -7.45 -14.72
N ALA A 46 -14.91 -7.31 -13.91
CA ALA A 46 -14.58 -8.24 -12.83
C ALA A 46 -15.23 -7.83 -11.49
N GLU A 47 -15.47 -8.80 -10.61
CA GLU A 47 -15.78 -8.56 -9.20
C GLU A 47 -14.47 -8.44 -8.41
N VAL A 48 -14.25 -7.31 -7.75
CA VAL A 48 -12.99 -7.00 -7.07
C VAL A 48 -13.21 -6.76 -5.58
N LEU A 49 -12.38 -7.38 -4.73
CA LEU A 49 -12.33 -7.15 -3.30
C LEU A 49 -10.95 -6.59 -2.90
N GLU A 50 -10.91 -5.40 -2.29
CA GLU A 50 -9.68 -4.86 -1.70
C GLU A 50 -9.48 -5.42 -0.30
N LEU A 51 -8.45 -6.27 -0.13
CA LEU A 51 -8.07 -6.77 1.19
C LEU A 51 -7.17 -5.77 1.93
N ALA A 52 -7.41 -5.63 3.24
CA ALA A 52 -6.69 -4.72 4.13
C ALA A 52 -6.68 -3.25 3.63
N PRO A 53 -7.87 -2.67 3.40
CA PRO A 53 -7.98 -1.34 2.83
C PRO A 53 -7.45 -0.28 3.77
N ARG A 54 -6.98 0.82 3.17
CA ARG A 54 -6.47 1.97 3.91
C ARG A 54 -7.18 3.25 3.48
N LEU A 55 -6.49 4.12 2.73
CA LEU A 55 -7.04 5.39 2.27
C LEU A 55 -7.92 5.25 1.01
N GLY A 56 -8.27 4.03 0.61
CA GLY A 56 -9.08 3.76 -0.60
C GLY A 56 -8.43 4.15 -1.94
N ARG A 57 -7.12 4.43 -1.98
CA ARG A 57 -6.45 4.86 -3.22
C ARG A 57 -6.37 3.74 -4.27
N THR A 58 -6.24 2.50 -3.82
CA THR A 58 -6.24 1.33 -4.72
C THR A 58 -7.65 1.12 -5.27
N ALA A 59 -8.67 1.04 -4.41
CA ALA A 59 -10.07 1.02 -4.82
C ALA A 59 -10.42 2.14 -5.83
N ALA A 60 -10.03 3.39 -5.55
CA ALA A 60 -10.27 4.50 -6.46
C ALA A 60 -9.62 4.27 -7.84
N ALA A 61 -8.38 3.78 -7.88
CA ALA A 61 -7.71 3.44 -9.14
C ALA A 61 -8.37 2.25 -9.87
N THR A 62 -8.82 1.22 -9.14
CA THR A 62 -9.55 0.08 -9.68
C THR A 62 -10.86 0.53 -10.34
N LEU A 63 -11.64 1.40 -9.70
CA LEU A 63 -12.94 1.88 -10.23
C LEU A 63 -12.80 2.60 -11.57
N THR A 64 -11.68 3.27 -11.83
CA THR A 64 -11.44 3.92 -13.14
C THR A 64 -11.37 2.93 -14.31
N ARG A 65 -11.20 1.62 -14.02
CA ARG A 65 -11.09 0.54 -15.01
C ARG A 65 -12.42 -0.19 -15.27
N LYS A 66 -13.51 0.28 -14.66
CA LYS A 66 -14.88 -0.25 -14.84
C LYS A 66 -15.00 -1.76 -14.53
N PRO A 67 -14.72 -2.17 -13.28
CA PRO A 67 -15.10 -3.50 -12.81
C PRO A 67 -16.63 -3.64 -12.77
N ALA A 68 -17.14 -4.89 -12.76
CA ALA A 68 -18.56 -5.17 -12.55
C ALA A 68 -18.99 -4.83 -11.11
N GLY A 69 -18.08 -5.05 -10.14
CA GLY A 69 -18.30 -4.73 -8.74
C GLY A 69 -16.99 -4.51 -8.00
N ALA A 70 -17.03 -3.67 -6.97
CA ALA A 70 -15.88 -3.40 -6.10
C ALA A 70 -16.30 -3.27 -4.64
N ALA A 71 -15.69 -4.08 -3.77
CA ALA A 71 -15.87 -4.08 -2.33
C ALA A 71 -14.53 -3.88 -1.60
N THR A 72 -14.58 -3.52 -0.32
CA THR A 72 -13.41 -3.24 0.52
C THR A 72 -13.46 -3.96 1.85
#